data_AF-A0A4Z1CS01-F1
#
_entry.id   AF-A0A4Z1CS01-F1
#
_cell.length_a   1.000
_cell.length_b   1.000
_cell.length_c   1.000
_cell.angle_alpha   90.00
_cell.angle_beta   90.00
_cell.angle_gamma   90.00
#
_symmetry.space_group_name_H-M   'P 1'
#
loop_
_entity.id
_entity.type
_entity.pdbx_description
1 polymer ?
#
loop_
_entity_poly.entity_id
_entity_poly.type
_entity_poly.pdbx_seq_one_letter_code
_entity_poly.pdbx_strand_id
1 'polypeptide(L)'
;LPERLAQAVVAEAGLAQARLADQPNARLEALGARVNRWQVRPVGTEGYRTAEVTLGGVDTRDLDAKTLQARKVPGLSFIGECVDVTGWLGGYNFQWAWASADAAARAP
;
A
#
# COMPACT_ATOMS: atom_id res chain seq x y z
N LEU A 1 3.22 -21.18 -10.67
CA LEU A 1 3.98 -20.61 -9.52
C LEU A 1 5.47 -20.64 -9.88
N PRO A 2 6.29 -19.70 -9.40
CA PRO A 2 7.75 -19.83 -9.47
C PRO A 2 8.20 -21.15 -8.83
N GLU A 3 9.22 -21.80 -9.40
CA GLU A 3 9.64 -23.16 -9.02
C GLU A 3 9.97 -23.30 -7.52
N ARG A 4 10.78 -22.38 -6.98
CA ARG A 4 11.17 -22.39 -5.56
C ARG A 4 9.97 -22.27 -4.63
N LEU A 5 8.95 -21.49 -5.01
CA LEU A 5 7.73 -21.34 -4.23
C LEU A 5 6.90 -22.64 -4.25
N ALA A 6 6.76 -23.26 -5.43
CA ALA A 6 6.04 -24.53 -5.55
C ALA A 6 6.71 -25.64 -4.71
N GLN A 7 8.04 -25.76 -4.79
CA GLN A 7 8.81 -26.73 -4.00
C GLN A 7 8.64 -26.49 -2.48
N ALA A 8 8.71 -25.23 -2.04
CA ALA A 8 8.54 -24.89 -0.62
C ALA A 8 7.14 -25.27 -0.10
N VAL A 9 6.08 -24.95 -0.86
CA VAL A 9 4.70 -25.27 -0.47
C VAL A 9 4.45 -26.78 -0.45
N VAL A 10 4.98 -27.52 -1.42
CA VAL A 10 4.87 -28.99 -1.46
C VAL A 10 5.65 -29.64 -0.31
N ALA A 11 6.83 -29.11 0.03
CA ALA A 11 7.62 -29.58 1.16
C ALA A 11 6.90 -29.31 2.50
N GLU A 12 6.34 -28.11 2.70
CA GLU A 12 5.52 -27.75 3.87
C GLU A 12 4.33 -28.69 4.05
N ALA A 13 3.69 -29.11 2.96
CA ALA A 13 2.57 -30.04 2.97
C ALA A 13 2.98 -31.53 3.16
N GLY A 14 4.28 -31.83 3.28
CA GLY A 14 4.80 -33.20 3.41
C GLY A 14 4.61 -34.03 2.14
N LEU A 15 4.66 -33.40 0.96
CA LEU A 15 4.37 -34.00 -0.34
C LEU A 15 5.57 -34.08 -1.29
N ALA A 16 6.78 -33.74 -0.83
CA ALA A 16 7.96 -33.60 -1.69
C ALA A 16 8.31 -34.85 -2.52
N GLN A 17 8.04 -36.05 -2.00
CA GLN A 17 8.24 -37.32 -2.72
C GLN A 17 6.92 -38.05 -3.03
N ALA A 18 5.78 -37.41 -2.78
CA ALA A 18 4.47 -38.02 -2.96
C ALA A 18 4.08 -38.05 -4.44
N ARG A 19 3.50 -39.17 -4.88
CA ARG A 19 2.94 -39.28 -6.23
C ARG A 19 1.62 -38.52 -6.28
N LEU A 20 1.46 -37.65 -7.28
CA LEU A 20 0.24 -36.86 -7.46
C LEU A 20 -1.01 -37.74 -7.62
N ALA A 21 -0.88 -38.84 -8.37
CA ALA A 21 -1.99 -39.77 -8.63
C ALA A 21 -2.57 -40.43 -7.37
N ASP A 22 -1.80 -40.46 -6.27
CA ASP A 22 -2.19 -41.15 -5.03
C ASP A 22 -2.80 -40.18 -3.99
N GLN A 23 -3.04 -38.91 -4.37
CA GLN A 23 -3.52 -37.89 -3.43
C GLN A 23 -5.05 -37.77 -3.47
N PRO A 24 -5.73 -37.82 -2.30
CA PRO A 24 -7.16 -37.60 -2.25
C PRO A 24 -7.49 -36.12 -2.52
N ASN A 25 -8.68 -35.86 -3.06
CA ASN A 25 -9.15 -34.50 -3.39
C ASN A 25 -9.01 -33.54 -2.21
N ALA A 26 -9.33 -33.97 -0.99
CA ALA A 26 -9.18 -33.14 0.22
C ALA A 26 -7.75 -32.59 0.40
N ARG A 27 -6.72 -33.36 0.03
CA ARG A 27 -5.32 -32.93 0.13
C ARG A 27 -4.97 -31.94 -0.97
N LEU A 28 -5.50 -32.14 -2.18
CA LEU A 28 -5.33 -31.21 -3.29
C LEU A 28 -6.05 -29.88 -3.03
N GLU A 29 -7.25 -29.93 -2.44
CA GLU A 29 -8.00 -28.75 -2.00
C GLU A 29 -7.25 -27.99 -0.90
N ALA A 30 -6.67 -28.69 0.08
CA ALA A 30 -5.84 -28.07 1.11
C ALA A 30 -4.62 -27.38 0.51
N LEU A 31 -3.94 -28.01 -0.47
CA LEU A 31 -2.80 -27.41 -1.19
C LEU A 31 -3.24 -26.18 -2.00
N GLY A 32 -4.36 -26.29 -2.72
CA GLY A 32 -4.95 -25.17 -3.46
C GLY A 32 -5.31 -24.00 -2.54
N ALA A 33 -5.89 -24.28 -1.37
CA ALA A 33 -6.19 -23.26 -0.37
C ALA A 33 -4.91 -22.63 0.20
N ARG A 34 -3.87 -23.43 0.47
CA ARG A 34 -2.59 -22.93 0.99
C ARG A 34 -1.93 -21.93 0.06
N VAL A 35 -2.05 -22.12 -1.26
CA VAL A 35 -1.51 -21.21 -2.28
C VAL A 35 -2.40 -20.00 -2.50
N ASN A 36 -3.71 -20.21 -2.68
CA ASN A 36 -4.63 -19.17 -3.16
C ASN A 36 -5.30 -18.38 -2.03
N ARG A 37 -5.27 -18.89 -0.80
CA ARG A 37 -5.79 -18.22 0.41
C ARG A 37 -4.69 -18.10 1.46
N TRP A 38 -3.49 -17.76 1.01
CA TRP A 38 -2.33 -17.62 1.89
C TRP A 38 -2.52 -16.45 2.85
N GLN A 39 -2.64 -16.77 4.14
CA GLN A 39 -2.64 -15.77 5.20
C GLN A 39 -1.22 -15.57 5.72
N VAL A 40 -0.73 -14.34 5.60
CA VAL A 40 0.55 -13.91 6.16
C VAL A 40 0.26 -12.86 7.21
N ARG A 41 0.88 -12.96 8.38
CA ARG A 41 0.88 -11.91 9.40
C ARG A 41 2.22 -11.15 9.32
N PRO A 42 2.24 -9.93 8.74
CA PRO A 42 3.44 -9.11 8.77
C PRO A 42 3.85 -8.79 10.21
N VAL A 43 5.15 -8.73 10.47
CA VAL A 43 5.69 -8.38 11.80
C VAL A 43 5.76 -6.86 12.01
N GLY A 44 5.68 -6.08 10.94
CA GLY A 44 5.78 -4.61 10.94
C GLY A 44 6.02 -4.08 9.53
N THR A 45 6.30 -2.78 9.42
CA THR A 45 6.74 -2.12 8.18
C THR A 45 8.25 -1.82 8.25
N GLU A 46 8.89 -1.62 7.11
CA GLU A 46 10.32 -1.26 7.05
C GLU A 46 10.62 0.17 7.53
N GLY A 47 9.58 0.98 7.74
CA GLY A 47 9.68 2.36 8.20
C GLY A 47 10.11 3.36 7.12
N TYR A 48 10.37 4.60 7.54
CA TYR A 48 10.55 5.75 6.65
C TYR A 48 11.77 5.69 5.73
N ARG A 49 12.78 4.89 6.06
CA ARG A 49 13.97 4.75 5.20
C ARG A 49 13.65 4.04 3.88
N THR A 50 12.61 3.20 3.85
CA THR A 50 12.15 2.51 2.64
C THR A 50 10.78 3.00 2.15
N ALA A 51 9.98 3.65 3.00
CA ALA A 51 8.68 4.16 2.59
C ALA A 51 8.82 5.20 1.46
N GLU A 52 7.99 5.08 0.43
CA GLU A 52 7.96 6.04 -0.67
C GLU A 52 7.15 7.31 -0.34
N VAL A 53 6.19 7.20 0.58
CA VAL A 53 5.28 8.30 0.96
C VAL A 53 4.94 8.23 2.45
N THR A 54 4.47 9.34 3.00
CA THR A 54 3.95 9.45 4.35
C THR A 54 2.42 9.44 4.35
N LEU A 55 1.82 8.59 5.18
CA LEU A 55 0.39 8.65 5.50
C LEU A 55 0.16 9.60 6.68
N GLY A 56 -0.88 10.43 6.60
CA GLY A 56 -1.12 11.50 7.57
C GLY A 56 -0.55 12.84 7.11
N GLY A 57 -0.57 13.84 7.98
CA GLY A 57 -0.01 15.16 7.69
C GLY A 57 -0.80 16.28 8.37
N VAL A 58 -0.70 17.49 7.82
CA VAL A 58 -1.54 18.62 8.19
C VAL A 58 -2.99 18.31 7.85
N ASP A 59 -3.86 18.41 8.85
CA ASP A 59 -5.27 18.07 8.74
C ASP A 59 -5.97 18.95 7.71
N THR A 60 -6.56 18.32 6.69
CA THR A 60 -7.27 19.01 5.61
C THR A 60 -8.48 19.82 6.10
N ARG A 61 -9.02 19.52 7.28
CA ARG A 61 -10.11 20.30 7.90
C ARG A 61 -9.68 21.72 8.28
N ASP A 62 -8.41 21.91 8.62
CA ASP A 62 -7.84 23.21 8.98
C ASP A 62 -7.40 24.03 7.75
N LEU A 63 -7.53 23.49 6.54
CA LEU A 63 -7.18 24.15 5.28
C LEU A 63 -8.43 24.50 4.47
N ASP A 64 -8.40 25.63 3.77
CA ASP A 64 -9.39 25.91 2.73
C ASP A 64 -9.21 24.95 1.55
N ALA A 65 -10.30 24.30 1.12
CA ALA A 65 -10.23 23.25 0.11
C ALA A 65 -9.90 23.76 -1.30
N LYS A 66 -10.03 25.06 -1.57
CA LYS A 66 -9.73 25.66 -2.87
C LYS A 66 -8.35 26.30 -2.91
N THR A 67 -7.92 26.94 -1.81
CA THR A 67 -6.67 27.69 -1.78
C THR A 67 -5.56 27.01 -1.01
N LEU A 68 -5.88 25.98 -0.21
CA LEU A 68 -4.98 25.31 0.73
C LEU A 68 -4.34 26.23 1.77
N GLN A 69 -4.92 27.41 1.97
CA GLN A 69 -4.53 28.33 3.03
C GLN A 69 -5.07 27.84 4.38
N ALA A 70 -4.25 27.95 5.41
CA ALA A 70 -4.64 27.66 6.78
C ALA A 70 -5.75 28.60 7.24
N ARG A 71 -6.87 28.04 7.69
CA ARG A 71 -8.05 28.81 8.11
C ARG A 71 -7.78 29.76 9.27
N LYS A 72 -6.81 29.41 10.14
CA LYS A 72 -6.48 30.15 11.36
C LYS A 72 -5.34 31.15 11.19
N VAL A 73 -4.56 31.05 10.10
CA VAL A 73 -3.36 31.87 9.88
C VAL A 73 -3.37 32.41 8.46
N PRO A 74 -3.86 33.65 8.26
CA PRO A 74 -3.88 34.27 6.94
C PRO A 74 -2.48 34.37 6.33
N GLY A 75 -2.36 34.03 5.04
CA GLY A 75 -1.09 34.05 4.30
C GLY A 75 -0.20 32.81 4.47
N LEU A 76 -0.61 31.82 5.28
CA LEU A 76 0.08 30.54 5.42
C LEU A 76 -0.65 29.45 4.64
N SER A 77 0.03 28.75 3.73
CA SER A 77 -0.53 27.63 2.95
C SER A 77 0.31 26.38 3.07
N PHE A 78 -0.33 25.21 2.95
CA PHE A 78 0.33 23.90 2.96
C PHE A 78 -0.03 23.14 1.68
N ILE A 79 0.96 22.57 1.00
CA ILE A 79 0.80 21.89 -0.29
C ILE A 79 1.59 20.58 -0.31
N GLY A 80 1.27 19.70 -1.25
CA GLY A 80 1.99 18.45 -1.44
C GLY A 80 1.86 17.47 -0.27
N GLU A 81 2.89 16.63 -0.10
CA GLU A 81 2.87 15.47 0.80
C GLU A 81 2.78 15.84 2.29
N CYS A 82 3.08 17.08 2.68
CA CYS A 82 2.94 17.47 4.09
C CYS A 82 1.48 17.58 4.56
N VAL A 83 0.54 17.63 3.62
CA VAL A 83 -0.91 17.64 3.87
C VAL A 83 -1.39 16.20 3.99
N ASP A 84 -2.40 15.96 4.85
CA ASP A 84 -3.05 14.65 5.05
C ASP A 84 -3.88 14.22 3.83
N VAL A 85 -3.18 13.96 2.72
CA VAL A 85 -3.68 13.45 1.45
C VAL A 85 -2.60 12.53 0.87
N THR A 86 -2.90 11.24 0.82
CA THR A 86 -1.96 10.22 0.33
C THR A 86 -2.56 9.48 -0.86
N GLY A 87 -1.88 9.56 -2.00
CA GLY A 87 -2.27 8.87 -3.23
C GLY A 87 -1.79 7.42 -3.26
N TRP A 88 -2.42 6.61 -4.10
CA TRP A 88 -1.92 5.27 -4.42
C TRP A 88 -0.59 5.33 -5.18
N LEU A 89 0.12 4.20 -5.21
CA LEU A 89 1.27 3.99 -6.07
C LEU A 89 0.88 4.17 -7.55
N GLY A 90 1.77 4.75 -8.36
CA GLY A 90 1.51 5.01 -9.78
C GLY A 90 1.32 6.49 -10.17
N GLY A 91 1.96 7.43 -9.47
CA GLY A 91 2.02 8.84 -9.87
C GLY A 91 0.99 9.78 -9.23
N TYR A 92 0.07 9.26 -8.42
CA TYR A 92 -0.97 10.06 -7.76
C TYR A 92 -0.41 11.08 -6.77
N ASN A 93 0.66 10.75 -6.05
CA ASN A 93 1.31 11.68 -5.11
C ASN A 93 1.97 12.86 -5.83
N PHE A 94 2.59 12.62 -6.99
CA PHE A 94 3.08 13.70 -7.85
C PHE A 94 1.92 14.55 -8.37
N GLN A 95 0.87 13.92 -8.90
CA GLN A 95 -0.31 14.66 -9.36
C GLN A 95 -0.92 15.55 -8.27
N TRP A 96 -1.00 15.04 -7.03
CA TRP A 96 -1.43 15.82 -5.87
C TRP A 96 -0.49 17.00 -5.59
N ALA A 97 0.82 16.78 -5.60
CA ALA A 97 1.80 17.86 -5.41
C ALA A 97 1.65 18.97 -6.47
N TRP A 98 1.42 18.61 -7.74
CA TRP A 98 1.21 19.60 -8.81
C TRP A 98 -0.09 20.38 -8.65
N ALA A 99 -1.20 19.67 -8.42
CA ALA A 99 -2.51 20.29 -8.30
C ALA A 99 -2.62 21.21 -7.07
N SER A 100 -2.10 20.75 -5.92
CA SER A 100 -2.08 21.54 -4.69
C SER A 100 -1.21 22.80 -4.82
N ALA A 101 -0.05 22.70 -5.48
CA ALA A 101 0.79 23.85 -5.76
C ALA A 101 0.09 24.90 -6.66
N ASP A 102 -0.54 24.47 -7.76
CA ASP A 102 -1.28 25.37 -8.66
C ASP A 102 -2.46 26.05 -7.95
N ALA A 103 -3.21 25.29 -7.14
CA ALA A 103 -4.33 25.81 -6.35
C ALA A 103 -3.90 26.91 -5.36
N ALA A 104 -2.82 26.69 -4.61
CA ALA A 104 -2.29 27.67 -3.68
C ALA A 104 -1.70 28.90 -4.40
N ALA A 105 -1.07 28.72 -5.56
CA ALA A 105 -0.48 29.81 -6.33
C ALA A 105 -1.53 30.74 -6.97
N ARG A 106 -2.73 30.22 -7.27
CA ARG A 106 -3.85 31.00 -7.83
C ARG A 106 -4.76 31.61 -6.75
N ALA A 107 -4.46 31.39 -5.47
CA ALA A 107 -5.25 31.94 -4.38
C ALA A 107 -5.18 33.49 -4.40
N PRO A 108 -6.32 34.17 -4.17
CA PRO A 108 -6.41 35.62 -4.22
C PRO A 108 -5.71 36.32 -3.05
#